data_AF-A0A162J609-F1
#
_entry.id   AF-A0A162J609-F1
#
_cell.length_a   1.000
_cell.length_b   1.000
_cell.length_c   1.000
_cell.angle_alpha   90.00
_cell.angle_beta   90.00
_cell.angle_gamma   90.00
#
_symmetry.space_group_name_H-M   'P 1'
#
loop_
_entity.id
_entity.type
_entity.pdbx_description
1 polymer ?
#
loop_
_entity_poly.entity_id
_entity_poly.type
_entity_poly.pdbx_seq_one_letter_code
_entity_poly.pdbx_strand_id
1 'polypeptide(L)' 'MSKSANEINRPFTALVATINSQIQMLNVAGYKLYDVENPEYYIEKVAYDPQDDELKFTCKED' A
#
# COMPACT_ATOMS: atom_id res chain seq x y z
N MET A 1 -18.81 -0.76 -14.33
CA MET A 1 -19.09 -2.10 -13.76
C MET A 1 -18.28 -2.19 -12.48
N SER A 2 -18.92 -2.19 -11.31
CA SER A 2 -18.19 -2.42 -10.06
C SER A 2 -17.75 -3.89 -10.04
N LYS A 3 -16.48 -4.13 -9.74
CA LYS A 3 -16.03 -5.49 -9.45
C LYS A 3 -16.75 -5.91 -8.18
N SER A 4 -17.49 -7.03 -8.21
CA SER A 4 -18.13 -7.53 -7.00
C SER A 4 -17.05 -7.79 -5.95
N ALA A 5 -17.30 -7.40 -4.70
CA ALA A 5 -16.37 -7.55 -3.55
C ALA A 5 -15.83 -8.98 -3.33
N ASN A 6 -16.39 -9.97 -4.03
CA ASN A 6 -15.97 -11.37 -4.01
C ASN A 6 -14.87 -11.76 -5.02
N GLU A 7 -14.33 -10.83 -5.82
CA GLU A 7 -13.20 -11.14 -6.71
C GLU A 7 -12.02 -10.16 -6.54
N ILE A 8 -11.53 -10.01 -5.32
CA ILE A 8 -10.07 -9.86 -5.17
C ILE A 8 -9.47 -11.19 -5.61
N ASN A 9 -9.15 -11.29 -6.90
CA ASN A 9 -8.59 -12.52 -7.45
C ASN A 9 -7.19 -12.76 -6.86
N ARG A 10 -6.80 -14.04 -6.78
CA ARG A 10 -5.51 -14.44 -6.20
C ARG A 10 -4.31 -13.66 -6.78
N PRO A 11 -4.25 -13.37 -8.10
CA PRO A 11 -3.19 -12.52 -8.65
C PRO A 11 -3.11 -11.12 -8.04
N PHE A 12 -4.25 -10.44 -7.87
CA PHE A 12 -4.28 -9.11 -7.27
C PHE A 12 -3.83 -9.14 -5.81
N THR A 13 -4.30 -10.12 -5.02
CA THR A 13 -3.83 -10.30 -3.64
C THR A 13 -2.33 -10.51 -3.58
N ALA A 14 -1.78 -11.35 -4.46
CA ALA A 14 -0.35 -11.60 -4.54
C ALA A 14 0.41 -10.32 -4.90
N LEU A 15 -0.09 -9.53 -5.85
CA LEU A 15 0.52 -8.27 -6.24
C LEU A 15 0.58 -7.29 -5.06
N VAL A 16 -0.52 -7.07 -4.36
CA VAL A 16 -0.56 -6.20 -3.16
C VAL A 16 0.42 -6.68 -2.08
N ALA A 17 0.49 -8.00 -1.85
CA ALA A 17 1.45 -8.57 -0.90
C ALA A 17 2.91 -8.32 -1.32
N THR A 18 3.23 -8.41 -2.62
CA THR A 18 4.58 -8.13 -3.11
C THR A 18 4.95 -6.66 -3.02
N ILE A 19 4.01 -5.73 -3.27
CA ILE A 19 4.21 -4.29 -3.08
C ILE A 19 4.53 -3.99 -1.62
N ASN A 20 3.74 -4.55 -0.69
CA ASN A 20 4.01 -4.40 0.74
C ASN A 20 5.36 -4.97 1.17
N SER A 21 5.78 -6.09 0.57
CA SER A 21 7.11 -6.65 0.83
C SER A 21 8.23 -5.72 0.37
N GLN A 22 8.08 -5.06 -0.78
CA GLN A 22 9.04 -4.08 -1.30
C GLN A 22 9.10 -2.83 -0.41
N ILE A 23 7.95 -2.29 -0.01
CA ILE A 23 7.86 -1.15 0.92
C ILE A 23 8.56 -1.50 2.24
N GLN A 24 8.30 -2.67 2.80
CA GLN A 24 8.92 -3.11 4.05
C GLN A 24 10.45 -3.21 3.91
N MET A 25 10.97 -3.77 2.82
CA MET A 25 12.41 -3.84 2.57
C MET A 25 13.05 -2.45 2.51
N LEU A 26 12.41 -1.50 1.83
CA LEU A 26 12.87 -0.11 1.76
C LEU A 26 12.88 0.55 3.14
N ASN A 27 11.80 0.40 3.91
CA ASN A 27 11.68 0.97 5.26
C ASN A 27 12.74 0.42 6.22
N VAL A 28 13.00 -0.89 6.18
CA VAL A 28 14.05 -1.55 7.00
C VAL A 28 15.46 -1.12 6.59
N ALA A 29 15.69 -0.90 5.29
CA ALA A 29 16.98 -0.46 4.77
C ALA A 29 17.24 1.06 4.93
N GLY A 30 16.28 1.82 5.46
CA GLY A 30 16.39 3.27 5.64
C GLY A 30 16.10 4.10 4.37
N TYR A 31 15.58 3.47 3.31
CA TYR A 31 15.19 4.12 2.06
C TYR A 31 13.67 4.38 2.03
N LYS A 32 13.13 4.97 3.10
CA LYS A 32 11.70 5.22 3.29
C LYS A 32 11.15 6.12 2.17
N LEU A 33 9.90 5.84 1.77
CA LEU A 33 9.17 6.63 0.77
C LEU A 33 8.35 7.70 1.48
N TYR A 34 8.89 8.93 1.54
CA TYR A 34 8.25 10.05 2.23
C TYR A 34 7.18 10.74 1.40
N ASP A 35 6.19 11.28 2.09
CA ASP A 35 5.20 12.20 1.52
C ASP A 35 5.85 13.59 1.36
N VAL A 36 5.77 14.15 0.15
CA VAL A 36 6.30 15.49 -0.15
C VAL A 36 5.51 16.59 0.55
N GLU A 37 4.20 16.39 0.74
CA GLU A 37 3.33 17.35 1.41
C GLU A 37 3.40 17.21 2.94
N ASN A 38 3.77 16.03 3.44
CA ASN A 38 3.93 15.73 4.87
C ASN A 38 5.31 15.06 5.14
N PRO A 39 6.41 15.83 5.16
CA PRO A 39 7.77 15.28 5.18
C PRO A 39 8.14 14.44 6.42
N GLU A 40 7.36 14.55 7.49
CA GLU A 40 7.52 13.77 8.72
C GLU A 40 6.95 12.35 8.59
N TYR A 41 6.25 12.06 7.50
CA TYR A 41 5.53 10.81 7.28
C TYR A 41 6.07 10.03 6.08
N TYR A 42 6.16 8.71 6.23
CA TYR A 42 6.51 7.79 5.16
C TYR A 42 5.49 6.66 5.02
N ILE A 43 5.43 6.06 3.83
CA ILE A 43 4.50 4.97 3.54
C ILE A 43 4.87 3.73 4.37
N GLU A 44 3.90 3.24 5.14
CA GLU A 44 4.00 1.98 5.89
C GLU A 44 3.61 0.79 5.02
N LYS A 45 2.47 0.88 4.32
CA LYS A 45 1.89 -0.20 3.49
C LYS A 45 0.80 0.33 2.57
N VAL A 46 0.38 -0.50 1.62
CA VAL A 46 -0.81 -0.33 0.77
C VAL A 46 -1.87 -1.39 1.08
N ALA A 47 -3.13 -1.00 0.96
CA ALA A 47 -4.29 -1.88 1.09
C ALA A 47 -5.35 -1.52 0.05
N TYR A 48 -6.11 -2.52 -0.38
CA TYR A 48 -7.27 -2.30 -1.24
C TYR A 48 -8.48 -1.88 -0.41
N ASP A 49 -9.09 -0.76 -0.79
CA ASP A 49 -10.34 -0.27 -0.25
C ASP A 49 -11.51 -0.68 -1.16
N PRO A 50 -12.35 -1.64 -0.73
CA PRO A 50 -13.48 -2.10 -1.53
C PRO A 50 -14.62 -1.09 -1.62
N GLN A 51 -14.66 -0.05 -0.78
CA GLN A 51 -15.69 0.98 -0.84
C GLN A 51 -15.51 1.87 -2.08
N ASP A 52 -14.26 2.27 -2.33
CA ASP A 52 -13.90 3.19 -3.40
C ASP A 52 -13.30 2.47 -4.64
N ASP A 53 -13.06 1.16 -4.57
CA ASP A 53 -12.36 0.35 -5.60
C ASP A 53 -10.93 0.85 -5.89
N GLU A 54 -10.21 1.25 -4.83
CA GLU A 54 -8.90 1.91 -4.91
C GLU A 54 -7.83 1.21 -4.06
N LEU A 55 -6.56 1.42 -4.39
CA LEU A 55 -5.45 1.14 -3.48
C LEU A 55 -5.12 2.40 -2.68
N LYS A 56 -5.22 2.30 -1.35
CA LYS A 56 -4.85 3.36 -0.42
C LYS A 56 -3.61 2.97 0.36
N PHE A 57 -2.76 3.95 0.66
CA PHE A 57 -1.59 3.75 1.51
C PHE A 57 -1.86 4.28 2.91
N THR A 58 -1.20 3.68 3.91
CA THR A 58 -1.10 4.25 5.25
C THR A 58 0.31 4.76 5.47
N CYS A 59 0.44 5.85 6.22
CA CYS A 59 1.73 6.42 6.58
C CYS A 59 2.03 6.21 8.07
N LYS A 60 3.31 6.33 8.40
CA LYS A 60 3.81 6.38 9.78
C LYS A 60 4.73 7.60 9.92
N GLU A 61 4.66 8.26 11.07
CA GLU A 61 5.56 9.34 11.47
C GLU A 61 6.96 8.77 11.77
N ASP A 62 8.02 9.49 11.39
CA ASP A 62 9.42 9.12 11.65
C ASP A 62 10.04 9.84 12.86
#